data_AF-A0A973CTQ6-F1
#
_entry.id   AF-A0A973CTQ6-F1
#
_cell.length_a   1.000
_cell.length_b   1.000
_cell.length_c   1.000
_cell.angle_alpha   90.00
_cell.angle_beta   90.00
_cell.angle_gamma   90.00
#
_symmetry.space_group_name_H-M   'P 1'
#
loop_
_entity.id
_entity.type
_entity.pdbx_description
1 polymer ?
#
loop_
_entity_poly.entity_id
_entity_poly.type
_entity_poly.pdbx_seq_one_letter_code
_entity_poly.pdbx_strand_id
1 'polypeptide(L)'
;MEDGWQALYRSEWMSLYALQVVPAIFLLWALVAGPGRSARNPRARFVHIWALVFALETWLDPFVTGPIVANAPASVATGASLLFVLLGDFRVLLLALFLGVPAAGLVRSAWRAAALTAAVPVAALLLQSSLEALLGALSPQVLWLCHELLFVALALWLRARLRSSDRYVAEVLAYAALYYALWASADVLILLGVEAGWLLRILPNQLYYAFFVPFAYLRFDWQGAAEPAQRSPAER
;
A
#
# COMPACT_ATOMS: atom_id res chain seq x y z
N MET A 1 13.60 15.43 -27.60
CA MET A 1 13.29 14.63 -26.40
C MET A 1 12.24 15.42 -25.65
N GLU A 2 11.16 14.79 -25.17
CA GLU A 2 10.20 15.48 -24.31
C GLU A 2 10.90 15.71 -22.97
N ASP A 3 11.54 16.88 -22.82
CA ASP A 3 12.34 17.23 -21.66
C ASP A 3 11.40 17.69 -20.52
N GLY A 4 11.05 16.78 -19.60
CA GLY A 4 10.18 17.12 -18.48
C GLY A 4 10.01 16.00 -17.45
N TRP A 5 9.57 16.38 -16.24
CA TRP A 5 9.33 15.43 -15.17
C TRP A 5 8.19 14.46 -15.50
N GLN A 6 7.20 14.91 -16.25
CA GLN A 6 6.13 14.05 -16.76
C GLN A 6 6.66 12.94 -17.68
N ALA A 7 7.57 13.27 -18.60
CA ALA A 7 8.16 12.29 -19.52
C ALA A 7 9.02 11.27 -18.76
N LEU A 8 9.81 11.74 -17.78
CA LEU A 8 10.54 10.84 -16.88
C LEU A 8 9.60 9.92 -16.11
N TYR A 9 8.54 10.46 -15.50
CA TYR A 9 7.55 9.69 -14.74
C TYR A 9 6.87 8.60 -15.59
N ARG A 10 6.56 8.91 -16.85
CA ARG A 10 5.91 7.97 -17.78
C ARG A 10 6.86 6.96 -18.42
N SER A 11 8.17 7.22 -18.40
CA SER A 11 9.17 6.32 -18.99
C SER A 11 9.12 4.93 -18.35
N GLU A 12 9.41 3.89 -19.14
CA GLU A 12 9.47 2.50 -18.66
C GLU A 12 10.49 2.33 -17.50
N TRP A 13 11.53 3.16 -17.48
CA TRP A 13 12.49 3.18 -16.38
C TRP A 13 11.81 3.44 -15.03
N MET A 14 10.91 4.42 -14.96
CA MET A 14 10.24 4.80 -13.71
C MET A 14 8.95 4.02 -13.46
N SER A 15 8.16 3.76 -14.50
CA SER A 15 6.84 3.14 -14.39
C SER A 15 6.88 1.61 -14.35
N LEU A 16 7.98 0.99 -14.80
CA LEU A 16 8.13 -0.47 -14.85
C LEU A 16 9.35 -0.93 -14.05
N TYR A 17 10.56 -0.59 -14.50
CA TYR A 17 11.78 -1.22 -13.99
C TYR A 17 12.14 -0.80 -12.57
N ALA A 18 12.08 0.49 -12.26
CA ALA A 18 12.43 0.99 -10.93
C ALA A 18 11.54 0.41 -9.82
N LEU A 19 10.30 0.05 -10.14
CA LEU A 19 9.33 -0.50 -9.17
C LEU A 19 9.59 -1.98 -8.85
N GLN A 20 10.35 -2.69 -9.68
CA GLN A 20 10.49 -4.15 -9.60
C GLN A 20 11.76 -4.63 -8.90
N VAL A 21 12.83 -3.83 -8.91
CA VAL A 21 14.16 -4.25 -8.43
C VAL A 21 14.09 -4.66 -6.96
N VAL A 22 13.54 -3.81 -6.10
CA VAL A 22 13.49 -4.08 -4.65
C VAL A 22 12.56 -5.24 -4.31
N PRO A 23 11.32 -5.33 -4.84
CA PRO A 23 10.45 -6.48 -4.59
C PRO A 23 11.07 -7.80 -5.06
N ALA A 24 11.75 -7.82 -6.22
CA ALA A 24 12.42 -9.01 -6.72
C ALA A 24 13.57 -9.46 -5.80
N ILE A 25 14.44 -8.52 -5.40
CA ILE A 25 15.53 -8.81 -4.46
C ILE A 25 14.97 -9.31 -3.12
N PHE A 26 13.92 -8.66 -2.61
CA PHE A 26 13.27 -9.05 -1.37
C PHE A 26 12.65 -10.45 -1.45
N LEU A 27 11.95 -10.78 -2.54
CA LEU A 27 11.37 -12.11 -2.76
C LEU A 27 12.45 -13.19 -2.77
N LEU A 28 13.53 -12.99 -3.53
CA LEU A 28 14.65 -13.93 -3.59
C LEU A 28 15.29 -14.11 -2.21
N TRP A 29 15.53 -13.01 -1.51
CA TRP A 29 16.07 -13.05 -0.15
C TRP A 29 15.14 -13.78 0.82
N ALA A 30 13.83 -13.48 0.81
CA ALA A 30 12.86 -14.09 1.72
C ALA A 30 12.68 -15.60 1.48
N LEU A 31 12.78 -16.05 0.22
CA LEU A 31 12.77 -17.46 -0.15
C LEU A 31 14.03 -18.20 0.32
N VAL A 32 15.20 -17.57 0.22
CA VAL A 32 16.48 -18.18 0.63
C VAL A 32 16.67 -18.16 2.14
N ALA A 33 16.36 -17.04 2.79
CA ALA A 33 16.45 -16.90 4.25
C ALA A 33 15.44 -17.81 4.97
N GLY A 34 14.36 -18.17 4.29
CA GLY A 34 13.25 -18.94 4.85
C GLY A 34 12.44 -18.13 5.87
N PRO A 35 11.42 -18.74 6.49
CA PRO A 35 10.74 -18.11 7.61
C PRO A 35 11.77 -17.96 8.75
N GLY A 36 12.01 -16.73 9.20
CA GLY A 36 12.99 -16.45 10.25
C GLY A 36 12.75 -17.26 11.53
N ARG A 37 13.61 -17.09 12.55
CA ARG A 37 13.57 -17.83 13.84
C ARG A 37 12.19 -17.81 14.53
N SER A 38 11.31 -16.87 14.15
CA SER A 38 9.94 -16.68 14.62
C SER A 38 8.88 -17.62 14.00
N ALA A 39 9.24 -18.57 13.12
CA ALA A 39 8.28 -19.44 12.40
C ALA A 39 7.33 -20.28 13.28
N ARG A 40 7.58 -20.38 14.60
CA ARG A 40 6.69 -21.04 15.57
C ARG A 40 5.51 -20.17 16.02
N ASN A 41 5.57 -18.85 15.82
CA ASN A 41 4.49 -17.93 16.18
C ASN A 41 3.51 -17.79 14.99
N PRO A 42 2.20 -18.05 15.18
CA PRO A 42 1.18 -17.88 14.13
C PRO A 42 1.20 -16.49 13.47
N ARG A 43 1.53 -15.43 14.22
CA ARG A 43 1.65 -14.06 13.68
C ARG A 43 2.82 -13.91 12.74
N ALA A 44 3.99 -14.43 13.11
CA ALA A 44 5.17 -14.39 12.26
C ALA A 44 4.98 -15.20 10.98
N ARG A 45 4.34 -16.38 11.09
CA ARG A 45 3.95 -17.17 9.91
C ARG A 45 3.01 -16.39 8.99
N PHE A 46 2.01 -15.71 9.56
CA PHE A 46 1.12 -14.84 8.80
C PHE A 46 1.89 -13.72 8.09
N VAL A 47 2.74 -12.97 8.79
CA VAL A 47 3.52 -11.86 8.21
C VAL A 47 4.44 -12.34 7.09
N HIS A 48 5.06 -13.51 7.24
CA HIS A 48 5.90 -14.10 6.20
C HIS A 48 5.10 -14.49 4.95
N ILE A 49 3.98 -15.20 5.11
CA ILE A 49 3.12 -15.55 3.97
C ILE A 49 2.56 -14.29 3.31
N TRP A 50 2.08 -13.34 4.12
CA TRP A 50 1.59 -12.05 3.65
C TRP A 50 2.66 -11.32 2.84
N ALA A 51 3.91 -11.26 3.32
CA ALA A 51 4.99 -10.58 2.64
C ALA A 51 5.35 -11.24 1.31
N LEU A 52 5.39 -12.58 1.23
CA LEU A 52 5.63 -13.28 -0.03
C LEU A 52 4.52 -13.02 -1.05
N VAL A 53 3.25 -13.14 -0.63
CA VAL A 53 2.09 -12.91 -1.50
C VAL A 53 2.09 -11.49 -2.03
N PHE A 54 2.25 -10.49 -1.15
CA PHE A 54 2.15 -9.09 -1.57
C PHE A 54 3.41 -8.55 -2.23
N ALA A 55 4.60 -9.10 -1.95
CA ALA A 55 5.78 -8.76 -2.74
C ALA A 55 5.65 -9.30 -4.17
N LEU A 56 5.08 -10.50 -4.36
CA LEU A 56 4.80 -11.04 -5.69
C LEU A 56 3.74 -10.20 -6.43
N GLU A 57 2.64 -9.86 -5.74
CA GLU A 57 1.61 -8.96 -6.28
C GLU A 57 2.21 -7.62 -6.72
N THR A 58 3.02 -6.99 -5.87
CA THR A 58 3.67 -5.71 -6.19
C THR A 58 4.64 -5.81 -7.36
N TRP A 59 5.35 -6.94 -7.48
CA TRP A 59 6.26 -7.19 -8.60
C TRP A 59 5.49 -7.40 -9.91
N LEU A 60 4.33 -8.05 -9.86
CA LEU A 60 3.47 -8.31 -11.01
C LEU A 60 2.70 -7.07 -11.47
N ASP A 61 2.30 -6.18 -10.56
CA ASP A 61 1.43 -5.04 -10.89
C ASP A 61 1.95 -4.24 -12.10
N PRO A 62 3.17 -3.67 -12.11
CA PRO A 62 3.63 -2.84 -13.23
C PRO A 62 3.67 -3.58 -14.58
N PHE A 63 3.84 -4.91 -14.58
CA PHE A 63 3.75 -5.71 -15.81
C PHE A 63 2.32 -5.87 -16.29
N VAL A 64 1.41 -6.18 -15.36
CA VAL A 64 0.00 -6.42 -15.69
C VAL A 64 -0.67 -5.12 -16.10
N THR A 65 -0.49 -4.04 -15.34
CA THR A 65 -1.10 -2.73 -15.61
C THR A 65 -0.36 -1.94 -16.69
N GLY A 66 0.85 -2.35 -17.07
CA GLY A 66 1.62 -1.81 -18.19
C GLY A 66 1.56 -2.69 -19.45
N PRO A 67 2.66 -3.38 -19.82
CA PRO A 67 2.82 -4.03 -21.12
C PRO A 67 1.76 -5.09 -21.44
N ILE A 68 1.23 -5.81 -20.45
CA ILE A 68 0.26 -6.89 -20.69
C ILE A 68 -1.10 -6.33 -21.16
N VAL A 69 -1.58 -5.25 -20.55
CA VAL A 69 -2.88 -4.65 -20.91
C VAL A 69 -2.77 -3.46 -21.86
N ALA A 70 -1.56 -3.09 -22.31
CA ALA A 70 -1.32 -1.95 -23.20
C ALA A 70 -2.17 -1.97 -24.49
N ASN A 71 -2.46 -3.16 -25.02
CA ASN A 71 -3.29 -3.37 -26.21
C ASN A 71 -4.67 -3.98 -25.91
N ALA A 72 -5.05 -4.08 -24.63
CA ALA A 72 -6.33 -4.63 -24.23
C ALA A 72 -7.47 -3.60 -24.37
N PRO A 73 -8.74 -4.03 -24.40
CA PRO A 73 -9.86 -3.10 -24.32
C PRO A 73 -9.78 -2.20 -23.07
N ALA A 74 -10.22 -0.95 -23.17
CA ALA A 74 -10.14 0.02 -22.08
C ALA A 74 -10.81 -0.47 -20.77
N SER A 75 -11.88 -1.26 -20.88
CA SER A 75 -12.53 -1.88 -19.71
C SER A 75 -11.62 -2.89 -18.99
N VAL A 76 -10.80 -3.63 -19.73
CA VAL A 76 -9.84 -4.60 -19.18
C VAL A 76 -8.68 -3.87 -18.50
N ALA A 77 -8.11 -2.85 -19.15
CA ALA A 77 -7.03 -2.04 -18.57
C ALA A 77 -7.48 -1.32 -17.28
N THR A 78 -8.68 -0.74 -17.28
CA THR A 78 -9.28 -0.14 -16.09
C THR A 78 -9.56 -1.18 -15.01
N GLY A 79 -10.10 -2.34 -15.37
CA GLY A 79 -10.36 -3.43 -14.44
C GLY A 79 -9.09 -3.95 -13.76
N ALA A 80 -8.00 -4.11 -14.52
CA ALA A 80 -6.70 -4.49 -13.99
C ALA A 80 -6.15 -3.43 -13.03
N SER A 81 -6.18 -2.15 -13.43
CA SER A 81 -5.71 -1.04 -12.58
C SER A 81 -6.49 -0.96 -11.27
N LEU A 82 -7.82 -1.06 -11.34
CA LEU A 82 -8.67 -1.07 -10.15
C LEU A 82 -8.36 -2.27 -9.25
N LEU A 83 -8.18 -3.47 -9.82
CA LEU A 83 -7.85 -4.66 -9.04
C LEU A 83 -6.58 -4.45 -8.22
N PHE A 84 -5.50 -3.95 -8.83
CA PHE A 84 -4.22 -3.75 -8.13
C PHE A 84 -4.28 -2.63 -7.09
N VAL A 85 -5.00 -1.54 -7.35
CA VAL A 85 -5.27 -0.51 -6.33
C VAL A 85 -5.98 -1.11 -5.13
N LEU A 86 -7.02 -1.92 -5.35
CA LEU A 86 -7.76 -2.55 -4.25
C LEU A 86 -6.92 -3.60 -3.51
N LEU A 87 -6.11 -4.40 -4.20
CA LEU A 87 -5.18 -5.33 -3.55
C LEU A 87 -4.12 -4.59 -2.72
N GLY A 88 -3.66 -3.45 -3.23
CA GLY A 88 -2.80 -2.48 -2.57
C GLY A 88 -3.32 -1.95 -1.25
N ASP A 89 -4.57 -1.51 -1.24
CA ASP A 89 -5.28 -1.06 -0.05
C ASP A 89 -5.49 -2.22 0.93
N PHE A 90 -5.96 -3.35 0.39
CA PHE A 90 -6.31 -4.54 1.15
C PHE A 90 -5.12 -5.08 1.93
N ARG A 91 -3.92 -5.11 1.35
CA ARG A 91 -2.73 -5.66 2.02
C ARG A 91 -2.35 -4.89 3.28
N VAL A 92 -2.47 -3.56 3.24
CA VAL A 92 -2.18 -2.66 4.37
C VAL A 92 -3.20 -2.92 5.47
N LEU A 93 -4.49 -2.91 5.10
CA LEU A 93 -5.59 -3.05 6.05
C LEU A 93 -5.64 -4.45 6.66
N LEU A 94 -5.39 -5.49 5.87
CA LEU A 94 -5.33 -6.87 6.34
C LEU A 94 -4.23 -7.04 7.38
N LEU A 95 -3.01 -6.55 7.10
CA LEU A 95 -1.89 -6.61 8.03
C LEU A 95 -2.20 -5.87 9.33
N ALA A 96 -2.67 -4.62 9.22
CA ALA A 96 -2.96 -3.78 10.37
C ALA A 96 -4.10 -4.34 11.24
N LEU A 97 -5.18 -4.84 10.64
CA LEU A 97 -6.33 -5.36 11.38
C LEU A 97 -6.06 -6.73 12.01
N PHE A 98 -5.35 -7.61 11.30
CA PHE A 98 -5.00 -8.93 11.83
C PHE A 98 -4.10 -8.83 13.07
N LEU A 99 -3.09 -7.94 13.03
CA LEU A 99 -2.16 -7.76 14.13
C LEU A 99 -2.70 -6.81 15.21
N GLY A 100 -3.46 -5.78 14.83
CA GLY A 100 -4.00 -4.79 15.76
C GLY A 100 -5.24 -5.23 16.52
N VAL A 101 -5.96 -6.26 16.04
CA VAL A 101 -7.14 -6.83 16.73
C VAL A 101 -7.04 -8.37 16.80
N PRO A 102 -6.09 -8.93 17.58
CA PRO A 102 -5.78 -10.36 17.55
C PRO A 102 -6.98 -11.29 17.84
N ALA A 103 -7.90 -10.83 18.69
CA ALA A 103 -9.09 -11.60 19.09
C ALA A 103 -10.10 -11.82 17.93
N ALA A 104 -9.99 -11.09 16.83
CA ALA A 104 -10.90 -11.22 15.69
C ALA A 104 -10.59 -12.45 14.81
N GLY A 105 -9.34 -12.93 14.80
CA GLY A 105 -8.87 -13.97 13.88
C GLY A 105 -8.70 -13.50 12.43
N LEU A 106 -8.11 -14.36 11.59
CA LEU A 106 -7.74 -14.02 10.21
C LEU A 106 -8.96 -13.72 9.31
N VAL A 107 -9.95 -14.61 9.30
CA VAL A 107 -11.13 -14.50 8.41
C VAL A 107 -11.88 -13.20 8.66
N ARG A 108 -12.14 -12.85 9.93
CA ARG A 108 -12.83 -11.61 10.29
C ARG A 108 -12.01 -10.37 9.94
N SER A 109 -10.69 -10.44 10.13
CA SER A 109 -9.77 -9.36 9.77
C SER A 109 -9.75 -9.14 8.26
N ALA A 110 -9.72 -10.21 7.47
CA ALA A 110 -9.80 -10.16 6.01
C ALA A 110 -11.12 -9.55 5.53
N TRP A 111 -12.26 -9.96 6.09
CA TRP A 111 -13.55 -9.35 5.73
C TRP A 111 -13.61 -7.86 6.06
N ARG A 112 -13.10 -7.45 7.23
CA ARG A 112 -13.04 -6.03 7.59
C ARG A 112 -12.11 -5.25 6.68
N ALA A 113 -10.95 -5.81 6.33
CA ALA A 113 -10.01 -5.19 5.39
C ALA A 113 -10.66 -5.02 4.01
N ALA A 114 -11.33 -6.06 3.49
CA ALA A 114 -12.02 -5.99 2.21
C ALA A 114 -13.17 -4.97 2.22
N ALA A 115 -13.97 -4.93 3.29
CA ALA A 115 -15.06 -3.96 3.42
C ALA A 115 -14.54 -2.51 3.44
N LEU A 116 -13.49 -2.23 4.21
CA LEU A 116 -12.86 -0.90 4.25
C LEU A 116 -12.19 -0.54 2.92
N THR A 117 -11.53 -1.51 2.28
CA THR A 117 -10.93 -1.35 0.94
C THR A 117 -11.99 -0.95 -0.09
N ALA A 118 -13.17 -1.59 -0.08
CA ALA A 118 -14.25 -1.25 -1.00
C ALA A 118 -14.93 0.09 -0.64
N ALA A 119 -14.97 0.45 0.65
CA ALA A 119 -15.60 1.69 1.09
C ALA A 119 -14.88 2.95 0.59
N VAL A 120 -13.54 2.94 0.53
CA VAL A 120 -12.73 4.08 0.08
C VAL A 120 -13.06 4.53 -1.36
N PRO A 121 -12.99 3.69 -2.41
CA PRO A 121 -13.29 4.09 -3.78
C PRO A 121 -14.78 4.44 -3.96
N VAL A 122 -15.70 3.77 -3.25
CA VAL A 122 -17.13 4.14 -3.28
C VAL A 122 -17.32 5.55 -2.73
N ALA A 123 -16.71 5.87 -1.59
CA ALA A 123 -16.75 7.21 -1.03
C ALA A 123 -16.06 8.25 -1.95
N ALA A 124 -14.96 7.89 -2.60
CA ALA A 124 -14.27 8.75 -3.56
C ALA A 124 -15.15 9.08 -4.77
N LEU A 125 -15.82 8.07 -5.34
CA LEU A 125 -16.76 8.25 -6.45
C LEU A 125 -17.95 9.14 -6.04
N LEU A 126 -18.54 8.90 -4.87
CA LEU A 126 -19.63 9.73 -4.36
C LEU A 126 -19.18 11.19 -4.16
N LEU A 127 -17.97 11.40 -3.67
CA LEU A 127 -17.40 12.73 -3.48
C LEU A 127 -17.17 13.43 -4.82
N GLN A 128 -16.54 12.75 -5.79
CA GLN A 128 -16.35 13.32 -7.13
C GLN A 128 -17.68 13.65 -7.79
N SER A 129 -18.64 12.72 -7.82
CA SER A 129 -19.96 12.96 -8.43
C SER A 129 -20.68 14.14 -7.77
N SER A 130 -20.55 14.30 -6.45
CA SER A 130 -21.13 15.43 -5.72
C SER A 130 -20.45 16.75 -6.11
N LEU A 131 -19.13 16.75 -6.24
CA LEU A 131 -18.38 17.93 -6.68
C LEU A 131 -18.70 18.29 -8.14
N GLU A 132 -18.83 17.30 -9.02
CA GLU A 132 -19.21 17.52 -10.42
C GLU A 132 -20.62 18.09 -10.56
N ALA A 133 -21.56 17.63 -9.74
CA ALA A 133 -22.90 18.20 -9.68
C ALA A 133 -22.92 19.68 -9.27
N LEU A 134 -21.93 20.13 -8.49
CA LEU A 134 -21.83 21.50 -7.99
C LEU A 134 -20.98 22.41 -8.88
N LEU A 135 -19.90 21.88 -9.46
CA LEU A 135 -18.83 22.65 -10.12
C LEU A 135 -18.73 22.37 -11.62
N GLY A 136 -19.50 21.41 -12.15
CA GLY A 136 -19.39 20.93 -13.53
C GLY A 136 -18.33 19.84 -13.69
N ALA A 137 -18.01 19.48 -14.94
CA ALA A 137 -17.08 18.39 -15.23
C ALA A 137 -15.69 18.64 -14.62
N LEU A 138 -15.18 17.64 -13.89
CA LEU A 138 -13.88 17.70 -13.23
C LEU A 138 -12.85 16.81 -13.94
N SER A 139 -11.57 17.09 -13.69
CA SER A 139 -10.48 16.22 -14.16
C SER A 139 -10.57 14.85 -13.48
N PRO A 140 -10.29 13.73 -14.20
CA PRO A 140 -10.16 12.40 -13.59
C PRO A 140 -9.14 12.34 -12.45
N GLN A 141 -8.17 13.25 -12.41
CA GLN A 141 -7.20 13.36 -11.32
C GLN A 141 -7.87 13.68 -9.97
N VAL A 142 -9.04 14.32 -9.97
CA VAL A 142 -9.80 14.62 -8.75
C VAL A 142 -10.30 13.34 -8.08
N LEU A 143 -10.62 12.29 -8.85
CA LEU A 143 -11.00 10.98 -8.29
C LEU A 143 -9.87 10.40 -7.45
N TRP A 144 -8.67 10.40 -8.02
CA TRP A 144 -7.46 9.89 -7.40
C TRP A 144 -7.11 10.69 -6.15
N LEU A 145 -7.14 12.02 -6.24
CA LEU A 145 -6.95 12.88 -5.08
C LEU A 145 -7.95 12.58 -3.96
N CYS A 146 -9.23 12.40 -4.30
CA CYS A 146 -10.27 12.06 -3.32
C CYS A 146 -10.02 10.69 -2.66
N HIS A 147 -9.69 9.68 -3.46
CA HIS A 147 -9.32 8.35 -2.98
C HIS A 147 -8.11 8.42 -2.04
N GLU A 148 -7.04 9.10 -2.44
CA GLU A 148 -5.80 9.21 -1.68
C GLU A 148 -6.02 9.92 -0.34
N LEU A 149 -6.77 11.04 -0.33
CA LEU A 149 -7.13 11.75 0.90
C LEU A 149 -8.00 10.91 1.84
N LEU A 150 -8.97 10.16 1.30
CA LEU A 150 -9.80 9.25 2.08
C LEU A 150 -8.98 8.12 2.70
N PHE A 151 -8.01 7.57 1.97
CA PHE A 151 -7.12 6.56 2.53
C PHE A 151 -6.19 7.12 3.60
N VAL A 152 -5.64 8.34 3.43
CA VAL A 152 -4.90 9.04 4.51
C VAL A 152 -5.75 9.15 5.76
N ALA A 153 -6.99 9.63 5.63
CA ALA A 153 -7.90 9.78 6.76
C ALA A 153 -8.19 8.43 7.43
N LEU A 154 -8.44 7.38 6.65
CA LEU A 154 -8.67 6.02 7.14
C LEU A 154 -7.44 5.48 7.90
N ALA A 155 -6.24 5.62 7.32
CA ALA A 155 -5.00 5.14 7.92
C ALA A 155 -4.70 5.85 9.24
N LEU A 156 -4.88 7.17 9.30
CA LEU A 156 -4.70 7.96 10.53
C LEU A 156 -5.76 7.63 11.59
N TRP A 157 -7.03 7.44 11.18
CA TRP A 157 -8.10 7.01 12.08
C TRP A 157 -7.83 5.63 12.66
N LEU A 158 -7.47 4.64 11.83
CA LEU A 158 -7.07 3.31 12.28
C LEU A 158 -5.86 3.37 13.20
N ARG A 159 -4.87 4.21 12.85
CA ARG A 159 -3.67 4.39 13.67
C ARG A 159 -4.03 4.90 15.06
N ALA A 160 -4.90 5.90 15.15
CA ALA A 160 -5.38 6.42 16.44
C ALA A 160 -6.15 5.37 17.24
N ARG A 161 -6.99 4.56 16.58
CA ARG A 161 -7.82 3.51 17.19
C ARG A 161 -7.02 2.29 17.66
N LEU A 162 -5.98 1.92 16.93
CA LEU A 162 -5.17 0.73 17.19
C LEU A 162 -3.85 1.04 17.92
N ARG A 163 -3.54 2.32 18.18
CA ARG A 163 -2.26 2.76 18.78
C ARG A 163 -1.94 2.08 20.10
N SER A 164 -2.96 1.83 20.92
CA SER A 164 -2.81 1.20 22.23
C SER A 164 -2.48 -0.29 22.14
N SER A 165 -2.73 -0.93 21.00
CA SER A 165 -2.60 -2.37 20.83
C SER A 165 -1.19 -2.80 20.43
N ASP A 166 -0.52 -2.03 19.56
CA ASP A 166 0.78 -2.41 19.00
C ASP A 166 1.49 -1.23 18.32
N ARG A 167 2.76 -0.98 18.70
CA ARG A 167 3.60 0.05 18.07
C ARG A 167 3.88 -0.27 16.59
N TYR A 168 4.07 -1.54 16.25
CA TYR A 168 4.27 -1.99 14.88
C TYR A 168 3.13 -1.56 13.97
N VAL A 169 1.88 -1.82 14.38
CA VAL A 169 0.68 -1.48 13.60
C VAL A 169 0.57 0.03 13.39
N ALA A 170 0.88 0.82 14.42
CA ALA A 170 0.87 2.28 14.32
C ALA A 170 1.93 2.83 13.34
N GLU A 171 3.07 2.15 13.21
CA GLU A 171 4.14 2.50 12.26
C GLU A 171 3.79 2.09 10.83
N VAL A 172 3.21 0.90 10.62
CA VAL A 172 2.69 0.46 9.31
C VAL A 172 1.65 1.44 8.77
N LEU A 173 0.67 1.82 9.61
CA LEU A 173 -0.37 2.77 9.22
C LEU A 173 0.17 4.19 9.00
N ALA A 174 1.20 4.60 9.76
CA ALA A 174 1.87 5.88 9.52
C ALA A 174 2.63 5.88 8.19
N TYR A 175 3.32 4.78 7.87
CA TYR A 175 4.00 4.63 6.58
C TYR A 175 2.99 4.67 5.42
N ALA A 176 1.84 4.00 5.57
CA ALA A 176 0.77 4.06 4.60
C ALA A 176 0.22 5.48 4.40
N ALA A 177 -0.13 6.15 5.50
CA ALA A 177 -0.59 7.53 5.45
C ALA A 177 0.42 8.47 4.77
N LEU A 178 1.72 8.23 4.97
CA LEU A 178 2.78 9.05 4.36
C LEU A 178 2.77 8.96 2.83
N TYR A 179 2.79 7.76 2.24
CA TYR A 179 2.85 7.68 0.77
C TYR A 179 1.53 8.09 0.11
N TYR A 180 0.37 7.88 0.74
CA TYR A 180 -0.89 8.44 0.23
C TYR A 180 -0.94 9.97 0.33
N ALA A 181 -0.41 10.57 1.40
CA ALA A 181 -0.32 12.02 1.52
C ALA A 181 0.62 12.62 0.48
N LEU A 182 1.71 11.92 0.15
CA LEU A 182 2.63 12.32 -0.92
C LEU A 182 1.98 12.22 -2.30
N TRP A 183 1.20 11.17 -2.58
CA TRP A 183 0.41 11.11 -3.81
C TRP A 183 -0.61 12.25 -3.89
N ALA A 184 -1.39 12.47 -2.84
CA ALA A 184 -2.39 13.55 -2.81
C ALA A 184 -1.74 14.92 -3.00
N SER A 185 -0.57 15.15 -2.39
CA SER A 185 0.19 16.38 -2.57
C SER A 185 0.68 16.54 -4.01
N ALA A 186 1.12 15.46 -4.64
CA ALA A 186 1.52 15.47 -6.05
C ALA A 186 0.33 15.79 -6.97
N ASP A 187 -0.86 15.28 -6.65
CA ASP A 187 -2.07 15.52 -7.43
C ASP A 187 -2.56 16.94 -7.34
N VAL A 188 -2.47 17.56 -6.16
CA VAL A 188 -2.72 18.99 -6.01
C VAL A 188 -1.76 19.79 -6.89
N LEU A 189 -0.47 19.46 -6.89
CA LEU A 189 0.52 20.16 -7.74
C LEU A 189 0.22 19.97 -9.24
N ILE A 190 -0.12 18.76 -9.67
CA ILE A 190 -0.47 18.45 -11.07
C ILE A 190 -1.72 19.21 -11.49
N LEU A 191 -2.76 19.25 -10.65
CA LEU A 191 -3.99 20.01 -10.89
C LEU A 191 -3.75 21.52 -10.97
N LEU A 192 -2.73 22.04 -10.28
CA LEU A 192 -2.28 23.43 -10.37
C LEU A 192 -1.34 23.69 -11.56
N GLY A 193 -1.06 22.68 -12.40
CA GLY A 193 -0.16 22.81 -13.56
C GLY A 193 1.33 22.87 -13.20
N VAL A 194 1.71 22.42 -12.00
CA VAL A 194 3.10 22.43 -11.54
C VAL A 194 3.80 21.12 -11.94
N GLU A 195 4.75 21.21 -12.88
CA GLU A 195 5.51 20.04 -13.40
C GLU A 195 6.22 19.21 -12.32
N ALA A 196 6.67 19.85 -11.24
CA ALA A 196 7.31 19.16 -10.12
C ALA A 196 6.37 18.16 -9.41
N GLY A 197 5.05 18.24 -9.62
CA GLY A 197 4.11 17.23 -9.14
C GLY A 197 4.38 15.83 -9.71
N TRP A 198 4.82 15.72 -10.98
CA TRP A 198 5.20 14.44 -11.58
C TRP A 198 6.46 13.85 -10.95
N LEU A 199 7.44 14.69 -10.63
CA LEU A 199 8.63 14.27 -9.89
C LEU A 199 8.24 13.79 -8.48
N LEU A 200 7.35 14.53 -7.80
CA LEU A 200 6.87 14.13 -6.48
C LEU A 200 6.15 12.78 -6.52
N ARG A 201 5.35 12.44 -7.55
CA ARG A 201 4.68 11.13 -7.67
C ARG A 201 5.65 9.94 -7.73
N ILE A 202 6.90 10.13 -8.16
CA ILE A 202 7.89 9.04 -8.18
C ILE A 202 8.16 8.53 -6.76
N LEU A 203 8.24 9.42 -5.77
CA LEU A 203 8.56 9.06 -4.40
C LEU A 203 7.52 8.11 -3.74
N PRO A 204 6.21 8.43 -3.69
CA PRO A 204 5.21 7.52 -3.15
C PRO A 204 5.10 6.23 -3.97
N ASN A 205 5.33 6.26 -5.29
CA ASN A 205 5.43 5.02 -6.07
C ASN A 205 6.56 4.12 -5.53
N GLN A 206 7.75 4.66 -5.27
CA GLN A 206 8.83 3.87 -4.68
C GLN A 206 8.47 3.38 -3.27
N LEU A 207 7.90 4.24 -2.43
CA LEU A 207 7.52 3.86 -1.06
C LEU A 207 6.48 2.74 -1.05
N TYR A 208 5.51 2.80 -1.95
CA TYR A 208 4.42 1.82 -2.07
C TYR A 208 4.87 0.54 -2.78
N TYR A 209 5.48 0.64 -3.96
CA TYR A 209 5.85 -0.51 -4.78
C TYR A 209 7.14 -1.17 -4.27
N ALA A 210 8.20 -0.39 -4.08
CA ALA A 210 9.51 -0.95 -3.81
C ALA A 210 9.69 -1.31 -2.32
N PHE A 211 9.25 -0.43 -1.42
CA PHE A 211 9.73 -0.47 -0.03
C PHE A 211 8.70 -0.89 1.02
N PHE A 212 7.40 -0.78 0.77
CA PHE A 212 6.38 -1.04 1.79
C PHE A 212 6.44 -2.46 2.37
N VAL A 213 6.43 -3.48 1.50
CA VAL A 213 6.45 -4.89 1.93
C VAL A 213 7.75 -5.26 2.66
N PRO A 214 8.96 -4.92 2.13
CA PRO A 214 10.20 -5.10 2.86
C PRO A 214 10.22 -4.38 4.22
N PHE A 215 9.74 -3.13 4.26
CA PHE A 215 9.64 -2.35 5.50
C PHE A 215 8.77 -3.08 6.52
N ALA A 216 7.56 -3.48 6.16
CA ALA A 216 6.63 -4.15 7.06
C ALA A 216 7.25 -5.47 7.60
N TYR A 217 7.79 -6.30 6.72
CA TYR A 217 8.40 -7.58 7.11
C TYR A 217 9.59 -7.40 8.06
N LEU A 218 10.59 -6.59 7.67
CA LEU A 218 11.80 -6.38 8.46
C LEU A 218 11.50 -5.67 9.78
N ARG A 219 10.52 -4.76 9.78
CA ARG A 219 10.13 -4.04 10.99
C ARG A 219 9.44 -4.96 12.00
N PHE A 220 8.65 -5.92 11.54
CA PHE A 220 8.03 -6.92 12.40
C PHE A 220 9.10 -7.80 13.08
N ASP A 221 10.06 -8.31 12.29
CA ASP A 221 11.14 -9.15 12.81
C ASP A 221 12.04 -8.40 13.79
N TRP A 222 12.37 -7.14 13.52
CA TRP A 222 13.17 -6.29 14.41
C TRP A 222 12.49 -6.10 15.78
N GLN A 223 11.19 -5.85 15.80
CA GLN A 223 10.45 -5.67 17.06
C GLN A 223 10.29 -6.99 17.82
N GLY A 224 10.08 -8.11 17.11
CA GLY A 224 10.02 -9.45 17.72
C GLY A 224 11.35 -9.91 18.33
N ALA A 225 12.49 -9.46 17.79
CA ALA A 225 13.81 -9.72 18.37
C ALA A 225 14.10 -8.86 19.62
N ALA A 226 13.42 -7.71 19.75
CA ALA A 226 13.65 -6.75 20.83
C ALA A 226 12.85 -7.05 22.11
N GLU A 227 11.81 -7.89 22.06
CA GLU A 227 11.16 -8.39 23.28
C GLU A 227 12.07 -9.43 23.93
N PRO A 228 12.69 -9.13 25.09
CA PRO A 228 13.43 -10.15 25.84
C PRO A 228 12.42 -11.23 26.21
N ALA A 229 12.77 -12.50 25.94
CA ALA A 229 11.99 -13.65 26.39
C ALA A 229 11.52 -13.41 27.82
N GLN A 230 10.22 -13.10 27.99
CA GLN A 230 9.66 -12.83 29.29
C GLN A 230 9.95 -14.06 30.15
N ARG A 231 10.79 -13.85 31.16
CA ARG A 231 11.19 -14.85 32.13
C ARG A 231 9.94 -15.56 32.63
N SER A 232 9.97 -16.89 32.55
CA SER A 232 8.94 -17.74 33.11
C SER A 232 8.57 -17.24 34.52
N PRO A 233 7.28 -17.11 34.87
CA PRO A 233 6.84 -16.83 36.23
C PRO A 233 7.31 -17.85 37.27
N ALA A 234 7.91 -18.96 36.84
CA ALA A 234 8.39 -20.05 37.70
C ALA A 234 9.65 -19.73 38.53
N GLU A 235 10.15 -18.49 38.52
CA GLU A 235 11.28 -18.04 39.36
C GLU A 235 10.87 -16.99 40.42
N ARG A 236 9.62 -16.98 40.89
CA ARG A 236 9.20 -16.18 42.05
C ARG A 236 8.61 -17.01 43.16
#